data_AF-A0A959IHA2-F1
#
_entry.id   AF-A0A959IHA2-F1
#
_cell.length_a   1.000
_cell.length_b   1.000
_cell.length_c   1.000
_cell.angle_alpha   90.00
_cell.angle_beta   90.00
_cell.angle_gamma   90.00
#
_symmetry.space_group_name_H-M   'P 1'
#
loop_
_entity.id
_entity.type
_entity.pdbx_description
1 polymer ?
#
loop_
_entity_poly.entity_id
_entity_poly.type
_entity_poly.pdbx_seq_one_letter_code
_entity_poly.pdbx_strand_id
1 'polypeptide(L)'
;MKYLFFLLIMVHFPSVTFGQGAFAPIGAKWNFTSDDEIVLSTSLKDSLLQGRVCRMIKTDTYNRLNNQLIKQDSLFVFEQNDSVYYFNMKYKEFLLLYDFTAAEGDTLGFIAPVDKDSFFMVVDSIVVTTHNDQPVKYFHVSRIDPYGWHFAPFGGIWVAQVGSVHTLFLPESGERVAISFPILVCYQNEKNDSFTFPEFSTYDCQFDIVDATNNPIGEASKVSIFPNPAANLIRIRLNADAAISFPVSYQLFSLNGASILIGQVSKKEWTLDLSGLSSGIYVLKLTDPKNDRYCKKVMIR
;
A
#
# COMPACT_ATOMS: atom_id res chain seq x y z
N MET A 1 -25.00 -51.90 -44.86
CA MET A 1 -24.92 -50.45 -44.58
C MET A 1 -25.21 -50.23 -43.10
N LYS A 2 -24.17 -50.00 -42.29
CA LYS A 2 -24.27 -49.68 -40.86
C LYS A 2 -23.51 -48.37 -40.66
N TYR A 3 -24.21 -47.27 -40.44
CA TYR A 3 -23.61 -46.00 -40.04
C TYR A 3 -23.70 -45.91 -38.52
N LEU A 4 -22.55 -45.99 -37.85
CA LEU A 4 -22.41 -45.72 -36.43
C LEU A 4 -21.93 -44.28 -36.30
N PHE A 5 -22.84 -43.35 -36.00
CA PHE A 5 -22.52 -41.97 -35.67
C PHE A 5 -22.07 -41.91 -34.21
N PHE A 6 -20.77 -41.78 -33.97
CA PHE A 6 -20.22 -41.49 -32.64
C PHE A 6 -20.37 -39.99 -32.38
N LEU A 7 -21.33 -39.62 -31.52
CA LEU A 7 -21.54 -38.25 -31.10
C LEU A 7 -20.54 -37.93 -29.98
N LEU A 8 -19.48 -37.19 -30.31
CA LEU A 8 -18.46 -36.73 -29.37
C LEU A 8 -19.08 -35.61 -28.52
N ILE A 9 -19.55 -35.94 -27.32
CA ILE A 9 -19.99 -34.95 -26.34
C ILE A 9 -18.72 -34.29 -25.79
N MET A 10 -18.35 -33.13 -26.34
CA MET A 10 -17.40 -32.22 -25.68
C MET A 10 -18.05 -31.73 -24.39
N VAL A 11 -17.73 -32.37 -23.28
CA VAL A 11 -18.00 -31.85 -21.94
C VAL A 11 -17.09 -30.64 -21.76
N HIS A 12 -17.61 -29.46 -22.08
CA HIS A 12 -17.02 -28.21 -21.66
C HIS A 12 -17.16 -28.13 -20.14
N PHE A 13 -16.13 -28.61 -19.42
CA PHE A 13 -15.92 -28.16 -18.05
C PHE A 13 -15.83 -26.63 -18.10
N PRO A 14 -16.64 -25.89 -17.31
CA PRO A 14 -16.40 -24.48 -17.14
C PRO A 14 -15.02 -24.36 -16.50
N SER A 15 -14.02 -23.99 -17.29
CA SER A 15 -12.77 -23.46 -16.78
C SER A 15 -13.17 -22.30 -15.91
N VAL A 16 -13.04 -22.44 -14.59
CA VAL A 16 -13.14 -21.31 -13.68
C VAL A 16 -11.97 -20.41 -14.05
N THR A 17 -12.23 -19.45 -14.94
CA THR A 17 -11.31 -18.35 -15.19
C THR A 17 -11.37 -17.52 -13.93
N PHE A 18 -10.42 -17.76 -13.01
CA PHE A 18 -10.17 -16.82 -11.94
C PHE A 18 -9.87 -15.49 -12.64
N GLY A 19 -10.73 -14.50 -12.44
CA GLY A 19 -10.40 -13.12 -12.78
C GLY A 19 -9.24 -12.73 -11.88
N GLN A 20 -8.02 -13.05 -12.32
CA GLN A 20 -6.80 -12.62 -11.67
C GLN A 20 -6.74 -11.10 -11.86
N GLY A 21 -6.71 -10.34 -10.75
CA GLY A 21 -6.49 -8.90 -10.82
C GLY A 21 -5.14 -8.61 -11.45
N ALA A 22 -5.03 -7.49 -12.16
CA ALA A 22 -3.73 -7.07 -12.69
C ALA A 22 -2.77 -6.73 -11.54
N PHE A 23 -1.48 -6.98 -11.68
CA PHE A 23 -0.47 -6.50 -10.75
C PHE A 23 -0.46 -4.97 -10.72
N ALA A 24 -0.40 -4.41 -9.51
CA ALA A 24 -0.32 -2.98 -9.24
C ALA A 24 -1.41 -2.12 -9.93
N PRO A 25 -2.71 -2.43 -9.75
CA PRO A 25 -3.78 -1.60 -10.31
C PRO A 25 -3.68 -0.17 -9.76
N ILE A 26 -4.12 0.84 -10.53
CA ILE A 26 -4.06 2.24 -10.08
C ILE A 26 -4.84 2.40 -8.78
N GLY A 27 -4.21 3.00 -7.77
CA GLY A 27 -4.75 3.15 -6.43
C GLY A 27 -4.25 2.09 -5.44
N ALA A 28 -3.63 1.01 -5.91
CA ALA A 28 -3.05 0.00 -5.03
C ALA A 28 -1.92 0.59 -4.17
N LYS A 29 -1.81 0.11 -2.93
CA LYS A 29 -0.84 0.58 -1.93
C LYS A 29 -0.14 -0.58 -1.26
N TRP A 30 1.12 -0.38 -0.93
CA TRP A 30 1.93 -1.29 -0.11
C TRP A 30 2.58 -0.51 1.01
N ASN A 31 2.44 -1.03 2.22
CA ASN A 31 3.07 -0.45 3.39
C ASN A 31 4.07 -1.47 3.94
N PHE A 32 5.34 -1.14 3.88
CA PHE A 32 6.41 -1.93 4.49
C PHE A 32 6.99 -1.21 5.71
N THR A 33 7.49 -1.97 6.67
CA THR A 33 8.19 -1.41 7.83
C THR A 33 9.36 -2.27 8.27
N SER A 34 10.40 -1.62 8.77
CA SER A 34 11.50 -2.23 9.51
C SER A 34 11.66 -1.52 10.86
N ASP A 35 12.72 -1.83 11.59
CA ASP A 35 13.03 -1.14 12.85
C ASP A 35 13.27 0.36 12.65
N ASP A 36 13.86 0.74 11.51
CA ASP A 36 14.31 2.10 11.25
C ASP A 36 13.52 2.84 10.16
N GLU A 37 12.74 2.11 9.34
CA GLU A 37 12.11 2.68 8.16
C GLU A 37 10.63 2.32 8.01
N ILE A 38 9.88 3.24 7.39
CA ILE A 38 8.55 3.01 6.83
C ILE A 38 8.66 3.26 5.33
N VAL A 39 8.21 2.32 4.51
CA VAL A 39 8.19 2.45 3.05
C VAL A 39 6.74 2.38 2.58
N LEU A 40 6.29 3.47 1.96
CA LEU A 40 4.95 3.59 1.41
C LEU A 40 5.03 3.61 -0.11
N SER A 41 4.42 2.63 -0.77
CA SER A 41 4.33 2.56 -2.23
C SER A 41 2.89 2.72 -2.69
N THR A 42 2.67 3.45 -3.78
CA THR A 42 1.34 3.64 -4.38
C THR A 42 1.41 3.61 -5.90
N SER A 43 0.55 2.80 -6.53
CA SER A 43 0.34 2.81 -7.98
C SER A 43 -0.49 4.03 -8.38
N LEU A 44 0.09 4.99 -9.08
CA LEU A 44 -0.53 6.30 -9.30
C LEU A 44 -1.23 6.43 -10.64
N LYS A 45 -0.60 5.95 -11.71
CA LYS A 45 -1.07 6.18 -13.08
C LYS A 45 -0.41 5.24 -14.07
N ASP A 46 -0.95 5.25 -15.28
CA ASP A 46 -0.28 4.71 -16.45
C ASP A 46 0.79 5.65 -16.99
N SER A 47 1.81 5.07 -17.60
CA SER A 47 2.89 5.72 -18.33
C SER A 47 3.21 4.93 -19.59
N LEU A 48 3.87 5.56 -20.57
CA LEU A 48 4.30 4.90 -21.79
C LEU A 48 5.83 4.92 -21.85
N LEU A 49 6.45 3.75 -21.73
CA LEU A 49 7.91 3.59 -21.81
C LEU A 49 8.24 2.55 -22.88
N GLN A 50 9.08 2.91 -23.84
CA GLN A 50 9.51 2.04 -24.94
C GLN A 50 8.33 1.36 -25.68
N GLY A 51 7.22 2.08 -25.85
CA GLY A 51 6.01 1.56 -26.51
C GLY A 51 5.17 0.62 -25.65
N ARG A 52 5.50 0.43 -24.36
CA ARG A 52 4.73 -0.38 -23.41
C ARG A 52 4.00 0.51 -22.41
N VAL A 53 2.71 0.24 -22.22
CA VAL A 53 1.93 0.85 -21.14
C VAL A 53 2.36 0.22 -19.82
N CYS A 54 2.77 1.06 -18.87
CA CYS A 54 3.32 0.65 -17.58
C CYS A 54 2.58 1.35 -16.44
N ARG A 55 2.45 0.69 -15.30
CA ARG A 55 2.05 1.31 -14.03
C ARG A 55 3.24 2.04 -13.44
N MET A 56 3.04 3.31 -13.08
CA MET A 56 4.01 4.09 -12.31
C MET A 56 3.68 3.97 -10.81
N ILE A 57 4.56 3.30 -10.06
CA ILE A 57 4.47 3.17 -8.61
C ILE A 57 5.41 4.20 -7.99
N LYS A 58 4.87 5.10 -7.18
CA LYS A 58 5.67 6.03 -6.37
C LYS A 58 6.00 5.36 -5.04
N THR A 59 7.24 5.47 -4.58
CA THR A 59 7.68 4.94 -3.30
C THR A 59 8.32 6.03 -2.46
N ASP A 60 7.80 6.24 -1.26
CA ASP A 60 8.32 7.18 -0.27
C ASP A 60 8.87 6.39 0.93
N THR A 61 10.13 6.63 1.29
CA THR A 61 10.80 5.99 2.43
C THR A 61 11.02 7.03 3.52
N TYR A 62 10.57 6.72 4.74
CA TYR A 62 10.66 7.58 5.91
C TYR A 62 11.50 6.93 7.00
N ASN A 63 12.24 7.74 7.75
CA ASN A 63 12.84 7.32 9.01
C ASN A 63 11.72 7.15 10.04
N ARG A 64 11.65 5.98 10.67
CA ARG A 64 10.57 5.60 11.56
C ARG A 64 10.58 6.37 12.89
N LEU A 65 11.75 6.80 13.36
CA LEU A 65 11.88 7.47 14.65
C LEU A 65 11.44 8.94 14.60
N ASN A 66 11.64 9.61 13.46
CA ASN A 66 11.38 11.04 13.34
C ASN A 66 10.49 11.42 12.15
N ASN A 67 9.96 10.44 11.41
CA ASN A 67 9.11 10.60 10.22
C ASN A 67 9.73 11.47 9.11
N GLN A 68 11.05 11.63 9.09
CA GLN A 68 11.74 12.36 8.05
C GLN A 68 11.73 11.56 6.75
N LEU A 69 11.31 12.17 5.64
CA LEU A 69 11.45 11.58 4.31
C LEU A 69 12.95 11.38 4.01
N ILE A 70 13.36 10.13 3.87
CA ILE A 70 14.72 9.71 3.50
C ILE A 70 14.86 9.73 1.98
N LYS A 71 13.90 9.15 1.27
CA LYS A 71 13.99 8.88 -0.16
C LYS A 71 12.63 8.90 -0.84
N GLN A 72 12.60 9.36 -2.09
CA GLN A 72 11.45 9.26 -2.97
C GLN A 72 11.90 8.68 -4.31
N ASP A 73 11.31 7.55 -4.70
CA ASP A 73 11.60 6.83 -5.94
C ASP A 73 10.33 6.64 -6.79
N SER A 74 10.53 6.22 -8.03
CA SER A 74 9.45 5.77 -8.91
C SER A 74 9.85 4.52 -9.65
N LEU A 75 8.97 3.53 -9.63
CA LEU A 75 9.09 2.30 -10.40
C LEU A 75 8.08 2.28 -11.53
N PHE A 76 8.49 1.70 -12.65
CA PHE A 76 7.60 1.45 -13.78
C PHE A 76 7.51 -0.04 -14.00
N VAL A 77 6.32 -0.60 -13.87
CA VAL A 77 6.09 -2.03 -14.03
C VAL A 77 5.05 -2.28 -15.11
N PHE A 78 5.17 -3.40 -15.81
CA PHE A 78 4.08 -3.91 -16.65
C PHE A 78 3.93 -5.41 -16.43
N GLU A 79 2.74 -5.91 -16.74
CA GLU A 79 2.41 -7.32 -16.65
C GLU A 79 2.20 -7.89 -18.05
N GLN A 80 2.70 -9.09 -18.29
CA GLN A 80 2.48 -9.84 -19.51
C GLN A 80 2.44 -11.33 -19.16
N ASN A 81 1.32 -12.00 -19.48
CA ASN A 81 1.10 -13.42 -19.21
C ASN A 81 1.34 -13.79 -17.74
N ASP A 82 0.77 -13.04 -16.79
CA ASP A 82 0.96 -13.21 -15.33
C ASP A 82 2.43 -13.05 -14.83
N SER A 83 3.38 -12.71 -15.71
CA SER A 83 4.73 -12.29 -15.33
C SER A 83 4.80 -10.77 -15.23
N VAL A 84 5.50 -10.27 -14.21
CA VAL A 84 5.68 -8.84 -13.94
C VAL A 84 7.10 -8.45 -14.30
N TYR A 85 7.24 -7.35 -15.02
CA TYR A 85 8.52 -6.78 -15.42
C TYR A 85 8.64 -5.37 -14.86
N TYR A 86 9.85 -4.95 -14.52
CA TYR A 86 10.14 -3.57 -14.12
C TYR A 86 11.14 -2.92 -15.06
N PHE A 87 11.01 -1.61 -15.26
CA PHE A 87 11.95 -0.84 -16.06
C PHE A 87 13.20 -0.52 -15.24
N ASN A 88 14.32 -1.13 -15.59
CA ASN A 88 15.61 -0.82 -14.98
C ASN A 88 16.12 0.51 -15.52
N MET A 89 16.25 1.51 -14.63
CA MET A 89 16.60 2.87 -15.04
C MET A 89 18.07 3.01 -15.47
N LYS A 90 18.96 2.13 -15.02
CA LYS A 90 20.38 2.12 -15.39
C LYS A 90 20.60 1.57 -16.80
N TYR A 91 19.96 0.45 -17.11
CA TYR A 91 20.15 -0.25 -18.38
C TYR A 91 19.14 0.14 -19.46
N LYS A 92 18.09 0.89 -19.09
CA LYS A 92 17.01 1.32 -19.99
C LYS A 92 16.33 0.14 -20.67
N GLU A 93 16.07 -0.91 -19.90
CA GLU A 93 15.40 -2.12 -20.39
C GLU A 93 14.44 -2.66 -19.33
N PHE A 94 13.47 -3.46 -19.76
CA PHE A 94 12.59 -4.16 -18.85
C PHE A 94 13.20 -5.49 -18.44
N LEU A 95 13.28 -5.73 -17.13
CA LEU A 95 13.78 -6.95 -16.53
C LEU A 95 12.65 -7.67 -15.80
N LEU A 96 12.73 -9.00 -15.75
CA LEU A 96 11.78 -9.82 -15.01
C LEU A 96 11.82 -9.44 -13.52
N LEU A 97 10.65 -9.20 -12.94
CA LEU A 97 10.48 -8.97 -11.51
C LEU A 97 9.84 -10.18 -10.84
N TYR A 98 8.70 -10.65 -11.35
CA TYR A 98 8.01 -11.82 -10.82
C TYR A 98 7.54 -12.69 -11.98
N ASP A 99 7.56 -14.01 -11.78
CA ASP A 99 6.92 -14.95 -12.69
C ASP A 99 5.89 -15.78 -11.92
N PHE A 100 4.61 -15.38 -12.00
CA PHE A 100 3.52 -16.11 -11.34
C PHE A 100 2.97 -17.26 -12.20
N THR A 101 3.58 -17.53 -13.37
CA THR A 101 3.27 -18.71 -14.19
C THR A 101 4.06 -19.95 -13.77
N ALA A 102 5.12 -19.76 -12.98
CA ALA A 102 6.00 -20.81 -12.52
C ALA A 102 5.26 -21.89 -11.72
N ALA A 103 5.71 -23.13 -11.86
CA ALA A 103 5.28 -24.27 -11.07
C ALA A 103 6.25 -24.56 -9.92
N GLU A 104 5.79 -25.34 -8.94
CA GLU A 104 6.65 -25.88 -7.89
C GLU A 104 7.81 -26.70 -8.50
N GLY A 105 9.02 -26.43 -8.03
CA GLY A 105 10.27 -27.00 -8.53
C GLY A 105 10.90 -26.23 -9.69
N ASP A 106 10.21 -25.25 -10.29
CA ASP A 106 10.80 -24.44 -11.37
C ASP A 106 11.94 -23.57 -10.87
N THR A 107 12.92 -23.37 -11.74
CA THR A 107 14.04 -22.44 -11.52
C THR A 107 13.83 -21.16 -12.33
N LEU A 108 13.85 -20.03 -11.65
CA LEU A 108 13.64 -18.70 -12.20
C LEU A 108 14.96 -17.93 -12.27
N GLY A 109 15.27 -17.39 -13.44
CA GLY A 109 16.48 -16.60 -13.68
C GLY A 109 16.19 -15.10 -13.71
N PHE A 110 17.01 -14.33 -12.99
CA PHE A 110 16.87 -12.89 -12.86
C PHE A 110 18.17 -12.19 -13.19
N ILE A 111 18.08 -10.91 -13.54
CA ILE A 111 19.23 -10.04 -13.79
C ILE A 111 19.33 -9.05 -12.61
N ALA A 112 20.47 -9.05 -11.93
CA ALA A 112 20.77 -8.12 -10.87
C ALA A 112 20.81 -6.68 -11.42
N PRO A 113 20.12 -5.73 -10.78
CA PRO A 113 20.00 -4.36 -11.30
C PRO A 113 21.29 -3.55 -11.25
N VAL A 114 22.30 -4.00 -10.49
CA VAL A 114 23.52 -3.23 -10.19
C VAL A 114 24.64 -3.57 -11.16
N ASP A 115 24.86 -4.84 -11.46
CA ASP A 115 26.02 -5.35 -12.20
C ASP A 115 25.65 -6.18 -13.45
N LYS A 116 24.36 -6.39 -13.74
CA LYS A 116 23.84 -7.30 -14.78
C LYS A 116 24.17 -8.78 -14.56
N ASP A 117 24.67 -9.16 -13.40
CA ASP A 117 24.90 -10.57 -13.12
C ASP A 117 23.56 -11.32 -13.00
N SER A 118 23.56 -12.58 -13.43
CA SER A 118 22.38 -13.43 -13.29
C SER A 118 22.36 -14.09 -11.92
N PHE A 119 21.20 -14.13 -11.28
CA PHE A 119 20.95 -14.92 -10.07
C PHE A 119 19.69 -15.78 -10.25
N PHE A 120 19.58 -16.83 -9.43
CA PHE A 120 18.56 -17.87 -9.64
C PHE A 120 17.82 -18.17 -8.35
N MET A 121 16.51 -18.37 -8.49
CA MET A 121 15.63 -18.82 -7.41
C MET A 121 14.89 -20.08 -7.84
N VAL A 122 14.56 -20.94 -6.89
CA VAL A 122 13.66 -22.07 -7.06
C VAL A 122 12.32 -21.74 -6.43
N VAL A 123 11.24 -22.17 -7.06
CA VAL A 123 9.90 -22.19 -6.43
C VAL A 123 9.81 -23.43 -5.57
N ASP A 124 9.95 -23.28 -4.26
CA ASP A 124 9.94 -24.40 -3.32
C ASP A 124 8.55 -25.02 -3.18
N SER A 125 7.52 -24.16 -3.12
CA SER A 125 6.12 -24.59 -3.02
C SER A 125 5.16 -23.45 -3.39
N ILE A 126 3.94 -23.83 -3.78
CA ILE A 126 2.86 -22.89 -4.03
C ILE A 126 1.68 -23.25 -3.13
N VAL A 127 1.35 -22.36 -2.21
CA VAL A 127 0.21 -22.51 -1.29
C VAL A 127 -0.94 -21.64 -1.75
N VAL A 128 -2.16 -22.17 -1.78
CA VAL A 128 -3.37 -21.38 -2.03
C VAL A 128 -4.09 -21.16 -0.72
N THR A 129 -4.25 -19.90 -0.33
CA THR A 129 -5.07 -19.49 0.82
C THR A 129 -6.22 -18.61 0.35
N THR A 130 -7.15 -18.26 1.24
CA THR A 130 -8.30 -17.41 0.93
C THR A 130 -8.23 -16.13 1.73
N HIS A 131 -8.29 -15.00 1.04
CA HIS A 131 -8.41 -13.66 1.64
C HIS A 131 -9.69 -13.01 1.10
N ASN A 132 -10.59 -12.59 1.99
CA ASN A 132 -11.89 -12.01 1.62
C ASN A 132 -12.64 -12.86 0.58
N ASP A 133 -12.72 -14.18 0.81
CA ASP A 133 -13.33 -15.17 -0.08
C ASP A 133 -12.71 -15.30 -1.48
N GLN A 134 -11.54 -14.67 -1.72
CA GLN A 134 -10.77 -14.82 -2.94
C GLN A 134 -9.56 -15.73 -2.71
N PRO A 135 -9.35 -16.75 -3.57
CA PRO A 135 -8.15 -17.57 -3.50
C PRO A 135 -6.93 -16.76 -3.95
N VAL A 136 -5.86 -16.82 -3.17
CA VAL A 136 -4.59 -16.14 -3.42
C VAL A 136 -3.46 -17.15 -3.36
N LYS A 137 -2.57 -17.12 -4.35
CA LYS A 137 -1.38 -17.98 -4.41
C LYS A 137 -0.21 -17.33 -3.68
N TYR A 138 0.48 -18.13 -2.87
CA TYR A 138 1.68 -17.81 -2.14
C TYR A 138 2.80 -18.69 -2.70
N PHE A 139 3.79 -18.06 -3.32
CA PHE A 139 4.98 -18.71 -3.83
C PHE A 139 6.06 -18.62 -2.75
N HIS A 140 6.47 -19.77 -2.23
CA HIS A 140 7.66 -19.87 -1.41
C HIS A 140 8.85 -20.05 -2.35
N VAL A 141 9.80 -19.13 -2.29
CA VAL A 141 10.95 -19.11 -3.18
C VAL A 141 12.25 -19.04 -2.41
N SER A 142 13.21 -19.87 -2.82
CA SER A 142 14.54 -19.92 -2.23
C SER A 142 15.59 -19.64 -3.27
N ARG A 143 16.71 -19.07 -2.83
CA ARG A 143 17.84 -18.80 -3.70
C ARG A 143 18.68 -20.05 -3.90
N ILE A 144 19.21 -20.24 -5.11
CA ILE A 144 20.09 -21.37 -5.44
C ILE A 144 21.58 -20.97 -5.46
N ASP A 145 21.88 -19.70 -5.76
CA ASP A 145 23.25 -19.23 -5.95
C ASP A 145 23.86 -18.53 -4.72
N PRO A 146 25.18 -18.67 -4.49
CA PRO A 146 25.87 -18.10 -3.32
C PRO A 146 26.22 -16.60 -3.47
N TYR A 147 25.89 -15.95 -4.59
CA TYR A 147 26.37 -14.61 -4.94
C TYR A 147 25.67 -13.47 -4.18
N GLY A 148 26.14 -13.17 -2.98
CA GLY A 148 25.99 -11.83 -2.41
C GLY A 148 24.71 -11.60 -1.61
N TRP A 149 24.92 -11.21 -0.36
CA TRP A 149 23.93 -10.81 0.63
C TRP A 149 22.98 -9.68 0.16
N HIS A 150 23.34 -8.98 -0.92
CA HIS A 150 22.62 -7.81 -1.44
C HIS A 150 21.20 -8.10 -1.95
N PHE A 151 20.90 -9.34 -2.36
CA PHE A 151 19.59 -9.74 -2.91
C PHE A 151 18.85 -10.78 -2.06
N ALA A 152 19.39 -11.12 -0.89
CA ALA A 152 18.74 -12.01 0.08
C ALA A 152 17.25 -11.69 0.37
N PRO A 153 16.81 -10.43 0.51
CA PRO A 153 15.41 -10.12 0.79
C PRO A 153 14.44 -10.35 -0.38
N PHE A 154 14.95 -10.66 -1.58
CA PHE A 154 14.06 -10.90 -2.72
C PHE A 154 13.48 -12.32 -2.75
N GLY A 155 14.10 -13.27 -2.02
CA GLY A 155 13.52 -14.58 -1.74
C GLY A 155 12.43 -14.54 -0.65
N GLY A 156 12.01 -15.71 -0.18
CA GLY A 156 10.98 -15.84 0.86
C GLY A 156 9.59 -16.09 0.27
N ILE A 157 8.66 -15.15 0.46
CA ILE A 157 7.27 -15.33 0.06
C ILE A 157 6.87 -14.25 -0.95
N TRP A 158 6.34 -14.69 -2.08
CA TRP A 158 5.65 -13.82 -3.03
C TRP A 158 4.17 -14.14 -3.06
N VAL A 159 3.36 -13.10 -3.05
CA VAL A 159 1.91 -13.22 -3.09
C VAL A 159 1.47 -12.79 -4.49
N ALA A 160 0.76 -13.66 -5.20
CA ALA A 160 0.32 -13.39 -6.57
C ALA A 160 -0.42 -12.04 -6.64
N GLN A 161 -0.08 -11.23 -7.65
CA GLN A 161 -0.64 -9.88 -7.91
C GLN A 161 -0.28 -8.81 -6.85
N VAL A 162 0.33 -9.19 -5.73
CA VAL A 162 0.79 -8.28 -4.67
C VAL A 162 2.31 -8.09 -4.72
N GLY A 163 3.08 -9.15 -4.97
CA GLY A 163 4.55 -9.13 -4.99
C GLY A 163 5.18 -9.75 -3.75
N SER A 164 6.46 -9.47 -3.51
CA SER A 164 7.20 -10.00 -2.36
C SER A 164 6.79 -9.33 -1.04
N VAL A 165 6.76 -10.13 0.04
CA VAL A 165 6.48 -9.65 1.39
C VAL A 165 7.67 -8.96 2.06
N HIS A 166 8.86 -8.94 1.43
CA HIS A 166 10.09 -8.37 2.00
C HIS A 166 10.61 -7.16 1.21
N THR A 167 10.27 -7.05 -0.06
CA THR A 167 10.56 -5.85 -0.84
C THR A 167 9.75 -5.86 -2.12
N LEU A 168 9.14 -4.74 -2.48
CA LEU A 168 8.38 -4.64 -3.73
C LEU A 168 9.27 -4.76 -4.98
N PHE A 169 10.58 -4.51 -4.86
CA PHE A 169 11.51 -4.56 -5.99
C PHE A 169 12.96 -4.86 -5.60
N LEU A 170 13.76 -5.23 -6.59
CA LEU A 170 15.21 -5.42 -6.43
C LEU A 170 15.91 -4.05 -6.28
N PRO A 171 16.71 -3.84 -5.21
CA PRO A 171 17.37 -2.56 -4.99
C PRO A 171 18.36 -2.24 -6.11
N GLU A 172 18.16 -1.13 -6.83
CA GLU A 172 19.05 -0.70 -7.93
C GLU A 172 20.39 -0.11 -7.45
N SER A 173 20.48 0.26 -6.18
CA SER A 173 21.72 0.68 -5.53
C SER A 173 22.19 -0.47 -4.64
N GLY A 174 23.31 -1.11 -4.98
CA GLY A 174 23.93 -2.19 -4.19
C GLY A 174 24.40 -1.80 -2.78
N GLU A 175 23.96 -0.66 -2.26
CA GLU A 175 24.40 -0.03 -1.01
C GLU A 175 23.61 -0.46 0.23
N ARG A 176 22.52 -1.23 0.09
CA ARG A 176 21.77 -1.72 1.26
C ARG A 176 22.37 -3.01 1.79
N VAL A 177 23.40 -2.87 2.62
CA VAL A 177 23.66 -3.80 3.73
C VAL A 177 22.76 -3.37 4.89
N ALA A 178 21.44 -3.49 4.71
CA ALA A 178 20.51 -3.22 5.79
C ALA A 178 20.45 -4.47 6.68
N ILE A 179 20.66 -4.29 7.99
CA ILE A 179 20.54 -5.35 9.00
C ILE A 179 19.06 -5.75 9.18
N SER A 180 18.13 -4.89 8.75
CA SER A 180 16.68 -5.07 8.81
C SER A 180 16.07 -4.69 7.46
N PHE A 181 15.39 -5.63 6.81
CA PHE A 181 14.67 -5.39 5.55
C PHE A 181 13.21 -5.08 5.85
N PRO A 182 12.60 -4.05 5.22
CA PRO A 182 11.20 -3.73 5.44
C PRO A 182 10.29 -4.93 5.12
N ILE A 183 9.39 -5.29 6.02
CA ILE A 183 8.42 -6.36 5.81
C ILE A 183 7.06 -5.75 5.45
N LEU A 184 6.35 -6.36 4.51
CA LEU A 184 5.02 -5.97 4.08
C LEU A 184 4.05 -6.13 5.25
N VAL A 185 3.55 -5.01 5.75
CA VAL A 185 2.54 -4.98 6.79
C VAL A 185 1.17 -5.21 6.19
N CYS A 186 0.89 -4.49 5.09
CA CYS A 186 -0.33 -4.69 4.35
C CYS A 186 -0.22 -4.22 2.91
N TYR A 187 -1.10 -4.80 2.11
CA TYR A 187 -1.41 -4.39 0.76
C TYR A 187 -2.87 -3.93 0.71
N GLN A 188 -3.15 -2.86 -0.02
CA GLN A 188 -4.51 -2.39 -0.27
C GLN A 188 -4.73 -2.33 -1.79
N ASN A 189 -5.80 -2.94 -2.28
CA ASN A 189 -6.14 -2.88 -3.70
C ASN A 189 -6.80 -1.54 -4.08
N GLU A 190 -7.16 -1.37 -5.35
CA GLU A 190 -7.83 -0.18 -5.88
C GLU A 190 -9.25 0.06 -5.32
N LYS A 191 -9.85 -0.96 -4.70
CA LYS A 191 -11.18 -0.91 -4.07
C LYS A 191 -11.11 -0.68 -2.56
N ASN A 192 -9.93 -0.40 -2.03
CA ASN A 192 -9.63 -0.28 -0.61
C ASN A 192 -9.75 -1.59 0.20
N ASP A 193 -9.83 -2.76 -0.45
CA ASP A 193 -9.74 -4.04 0.24
C ASP A 193 -8.29 -4.26 0.69
N SER A 194 -8.10 -4.42 2.00
CA SER A 194 -6.79 -4.60 2.60
C SER A 194 -6.50 -6.07 2.88
N PHE A 195 -5.31 -6.50 2.48
CA PHE A 195 -4.67 -7.75 2.83
C PHE A 195 -3.65 -7.43 3.91
N THR A 196 -3.87 -7.95 5.11
CA THR A 196 -2.89 -7.88 6.20
C THR A 196 -2.15 -9.19 6.29
N PHE A 197 -0.88 -9.11 6.65
CA PHE A 197 -0.02 -10.27 6.80
C PHE A 197 0.41 -10.41 8.27
N PRO A 198 -0.52 -10.80 9.17
CA PRO A 198 -0.30 -10.82 10.61
C PRO A 198 0.81 -11.81 11.04
N GLU A 199 1.10 -12.80 10.19
CA GLU A 199 2.20 -13.75 10.39
C GLU A 199 3.58 -13.09 10.32
N PHE A 200 3.69 -11.95 9.62
CA PHE A 200 4.96 -11.26 9.39
C PHE A 200 5.05 -9.91 10.11
N SER A 201 3.91 -9.37 10.56
CA SER A 201 3.85 -8.05 11.18
C SER A 201 2.70 -7.94 12.17
N THR A 202 2.98 -7.35 13.34
CA THR A 202 1.95 -6.97 14.33
C THR A 202 1.41 -5.55 14.12
N TYR A 203 1.87 -4.84 13.08
CA TYR A 203 1.52 -3.45 12.82
C TYR A 203 0.18 -3.34 12.09
N ASP A 204 -0.60 -2.31 12.44
CA ASP A 204 -1.83 -1.98 11.72
C ASP A 204 -1.49 -1.38 10.34
N CYS A 205 -2.41 -1.55 9.39
CA CYS A 205 -2.31 -1.07 8.03
C CYS A 205 -2.41 0.47 7.93
N GLN A 206 -2.75 1.15 9.03
CA GLN A 206 -2.75 2.61 9.14
C GLN A 206 -1.43 3.13 9.70
N PHE A 207 -0.63 3.73 8.82
CA PHE A 207 0.50 4.56 9.22
C PHE A 207 0.08 6.03 9.20
N ASP A 208 -0.23 6.58 10.38
CA ASP A 208 -0.31 8.02 10.55
C ASP A 208 1.11 8.58 10.56
N ILE A 209 1.67 8.89 9.39
CA ILE A 209 2.91 9.68 9.34
C ILE A 209 2.55 11.05 9.87
N VAL A 210 3.12 11.44 11.01
CA VAL A 210 2.89 12.75 11.61
C VAL A 210 4.16 13.59 11.60
N ASP A 211 4.04 14.91 11.44
CA ASP A 211 5.14 15.85 11.50
C ASP A 211 5.68 15.99 12.92
N ALA A 212 6.77 16.74 13.08
CA ALA A 212 7.37 17.01 14.38
C ALA A 212 6.41 17.68 15.40
N THR A 213 5.21 18.10 14.96
CA THR A 213 4.12 18.64 15.78
C THR A 213 2.91 17.70 15.88
N ASN A 214 3.07 16.43 15.51
CA ASN A 214 2.04 15.39 15.47
C ASN A 214 0.87 15.65 14.48
N ASN A 215 1.10 16.35 13.35
CA ASN A 215 0.11 16.47 12.28
C ASN A 215 0.37 15.49 11.14
N PRO A 216 -0.64 14.81 10.58
CA PRO A 216 -0.45 13.92 9.44
C PRO A 216 0.29 14.59 8.26
N ILE A 217 1.43 14.06 7.85
CA ILE A 217 2.20 14.45 6.66
C ILE A 217 1.72 13.59 5.49
N GLY A 218 1.29 14.22 4.40
CA GLY A 218 1.04 13.54 3.12
C GLY A 218 -0.36 13.68 2.56
N GLU A 219 -1.34 14.11 3.36
CA GLU A 219 -2.53 14.78 2.85
C GLU A 219 -2.47 16.24 3.28
N ALA A 220 -2.65 17.18 2.35
CA ALA A 220 -2.89 18.57 2.73
C ALA A 220 -4.06 18.57 3.72
N SER A 221 -3.78 18.79 5.01
CA SER A 221 -4.69 18.48 6.11
C SER A 221 -6.10 18.94 5.79
N LYS A 222 -6.98 18.00 5.39
CA LYS A 222 -8.31 18.29 4.83
C LYS A 222 -9.16 19.18 5.74
N VAL A 223 -8.84 19.16 7.04
CA VAL A 223 -9.40 19.98 8.10
C VAL A 223 -8.29 20.81 8.74
N SER A 224 -8.49 22.11 8.88
CA SER A 224 -7.62 23.02 9.63
C SER A 224 -8.39 23.62 10.81
N ILE A 225 -7.75 23.74 11.98
CA ILE A 225 -8.34 24.31 13.19
C ILE A 225 -7.45 25.42 13.72
N PHE A 226 -8.01 26.61 13.93
CA PHE A 226 -7.24 27.75 14.44
C PHE A 226 -8.15 28.73 15.21
N PRO A 227 -7.63 29.40 16.26
CA PRO A 227 -6.33 29.12 16.88
C PRO A 227 -6.32 27.77 17.60
N ASN A 228 -5.16 27.15 17.74
CA ASN A 228 -4.98 25.95 18.56
C ASN A 228 -3.58 26.01 19.21
N PRO A 229 -3.46 26.28 20.52
CA PRO A 229 -4.53 26.33 21.52
C PRO A 229 -5.50 27.51 21.37
N ALA A 230 -6.75 27.30 21.80
CA ALA A 230 -7.83 28.28 21.82
C ALA A 230 -8.22 28.67 23.24
N ALA A 231 -8.75 29.88 23.42
CA ALA A 231 -9.39 30.28 24.67
C ALA A 231 -10.87 29.89 24.64
N ASN A 232 -11.66 30.58 23.81
CA ASN A 232 -13.12 30.41 23.77
C ASN A 232 -13.65 29.93 22.42
N LEU A 233 -12.95 30.21 21.33
CA LEU A 233 -13.45 29.95 19.97
C LEU A 233 -12.39 29.26 19.14
N ILE A 234 -12.81 28.29 18.34
CA ILE A 234 -12.02 27.75 17.24
C ILE A 234 -12.74 27.96 15.92
N ARG A 235 -11.97 28.25 14.88
CA ARG A 235 -12.42 28.24 13.49
C ARG A 235 -11.97 26.95 12.84
N ILE A 236 -12.91 26.24 12.24
CA ILE A 236 -12.68 24.99 11.54
C ILE A 236 -12.87 25.27 10.05
N ARG A 237 -11.85 24.95 9.25
CA ARG A 237 -11.84 25.12 7.80
C ARG A 237 -11.61 23.78 7.12
N LEU A 238 -12.46 23.45 6.15
CA LEU A 238 -12.33 22.31 5.26
C LEU A 238 -11.67 22.79 3.97
N ASN A 239 -10.56 22.17 3.57
CA ASN A 239 -9.81 22.57 2.39
C ASN A 239 -10.65 22.39 1.12
N ALA A 240 -10.56 23.37 0.20
CA ALA A 240 -11.42 23.43 -0.97
C ALA A 240 -11.24 22.25 -1.94
N ASP A 241 -10.02 21.69 -1.99
CA ASP A 241 -9.64 20.55 -2.84
C ASP A 241 -9.94 19.18 -2.20
N ALA A 242 -10.45 19.17 -0.96
CA ALA A 242 -10.84 17.93 -0.29
C ALA A 242 -12.23 17.49 -0.77
N ALA A 243 -12.36 16.23 -1.20
CA ALA A 243 -13.61 15.60 -1.63
C ALA A 243 -14.61 15.32 -0.47
N ILE A 244 -14.76 16.25 0.48
CA ILE A 244 -15.64 16.13 1.64
C ILE A 244 -17.08 16.41 1.22
N SER A 245 -17.98 15.48 1.53
CA SER A 245 -19.41 15.64 1.24
C SER A 245 -20.13 16.35 2.40
N PHE A 246 -21.14 17.16 2.08
CA PHE A 246 -21.97 17.84 3.09
C PHE A 246 -23.36 17.20 3.15
N PRO A 247 -24.04 17.26 4.30
CA PRO A 247 -23.63 17.90 5.56
C PRO A 247 -22.67 17.06 6.41
N VAL A 248 -21.69 17.71 7.06
CA VAL A 248 -20.71 17.05 7.94
C VAL A 248 -21.22 17.07 9.38
N SER A 249 -21.26 15.92 10.04
CA SER A 249 -21.49 15.82 11.48
C SER A 249 -20.19 16.08 12.24
N TYR A 250 -20.26 16.78 13.37
CA TYR A 250 -19.12 17.00 14.25
C TYR A 250 -19.43 16.54 15.67
N GLN A 251 -18.40 16.04 16.35
CA GLN A 251 -18.44 15.64 17.75
C GLN A 251 -17.14 16.06 18.43
N LEU A 252 -17.22 16.71 19.59
CA LEU A 252 -16.07 17.05 20.42
C LEU A 252 -16.03 16.12 21.62
N PHE A 253 -14.94 15.41 21.83
CA PHE A 253 -14.75 14.48 22.94
C PHE A 253 -13.70 14.98 23.92
N SER A 254 -13.91 14.70 25.21
CA SER A 254 -12.84 14.76 26.21
C SER A 254 -11.86 13.59 26.05
N LEU A 255 -10.69 13.65 26.71
CA LEU A 255 -9.72 12.54 26.72
C LEU A 255 -10.26 11.23 27.30
N ASN A 256 -11.31 11.29 28.13
CA ASN A 256 -11.96 10.11 28.69
C ASN A 256 -13.00 9.50 27.74
N GLY A 257 -13.12 10.01 26.51
CA GLY A 257 -14.06 9.54 25.50
C GLY A 257 -15.49 10.07 25.66
N ALA A 258 -15.77 10.91 26.66
CA ALA A 258 -17.09 11.51 26.83
C ALA A 258 -17.35 12.57 25.73
N SER A 259 -18.48 12.46 25.03
CA SER A 259 -18.93 13.43 24.03
C SER A 259 -19.46 14.69 24.71
N ILE A 260 -18.82 15.82 24.41
CA ILE A 260 -19.08 17.13 25.04
C ILE A 260 -19.98 17.99 24.15
N LEU A 261 -19.69 18.05 22.85
CA LEU A 261 -20.49 18.80 21.87
C LEU A 261 -20.79 17.92 20.67
N ILE A 262 -21.97 18.08 20.10
CA ILE A 262 -22.41 17.39 18.87
C ILE A 262 -23.16 18.39 18.01
N GLY A 263 -22.95 18.35 16.70
CA GLY A 263 -23.76 19.09 15.76
C GLY A 263 -23.49 18.73 14.33
N GLN A 264 -23.99 19.57 13.42
CA GLN A 264 -23.87 19.36 11.99
C GLN A 264 -23.65 20.69 11.28
N VAL A 265 -22.87 20.67 10.20
CA VAL A 265 -22.52 21.86 9.43
C VAL A 265 -22.57 21.57 7.93
N SER A 266 -23.10 22.54 7.18
CA SER A 266 -23.20 22.49 5.71
C SER A 266 -22.31 23.54 5.03
N LYS A 267 -21.30 24.02 5.76
CA LYS A 267 -20.38 25.09 5.32
C LYS A 267 -18.94 24.56 5.38
N LYS A 268 -18.11 24.98 4.41
CA LYS A 268 -16.67 24.68 4.40
C LYS A 268 -15.91 25.34 5.54
N GLU A 269 -16.49 26.35 6.18
CA GLU A 269 -15.86 27.05 7.28
C GLU A 269 -16.89 27.50 8.31
N TRP A 270 -16.60 27.28 9.59
CA TRP A 270 -17.45 27.68 10.70
C TRP A 270 -16.64 27.88 11.98
N THR A 271 -17.28 28.49 12.97
CA THR A 271 -16.72 28.70 14.30
C THR A 271 -17.45 27.81 15.29
N LEU A 272 -16.70 27.16 16.17
CA LEU A 272 -17.22 26.41 17.31
C LEU A 272 -16.91 27.19 18.59
N ASP A 273 -17.93 27.38 19.41
CA ASP A 273 -17.82 27.99 20.73
C ASP A 273 -17.45 26.91 21.76
N LEU A 274 -16.37 27.16 22.48
CA LEU A 274 -15.78 26.33 23.51
C LEU A 274 -15.87 27.01 24.89
N SER A 275 -16.55 28.15 24.98
CA SER A 275 -16.76 28.84 26.25
C SER A 275 -17.48 27.92 27.24
N GLY A 276 -16.99 27.90 28.48
CA GLY A 276 -17.51 27.02 29.54
C GLY A 276 -16.90 25.62 29.56
N LEU A 277 -16.05 25.24 28.60
CA LEU A 277 -15.27 24.01 28.69
C LEU A 277 -14.01 24.23 29.53
N SER A 278 -13.62 23.23 30.31
CA SER A 278 -12.39 23.29 31.10
C SER A 278 -11.15 23.25 30.21
N SER A 279 -10.10 23.94 30.61
CA SER A 279 -8.78 23.88 29.98
C SER A 279 -8.30 22.42 29.87
N GLY A 280 -7.73 22.05 28.73
CA GLY A 280 -7.31 20.68 28.49
C GLY A 280 -7.26 20.29 27.02
N ILE A 281 -7.14 18.99 26.77
CA ILE A 281 -7.09 18.41 25.43
C ILE A 281 -8.44 17.78 25.10
N TYR A 282 -8.91 18.04 23.89
CA TYR A 282 -10.14 17.48 23.33
C TYR A 282 -9.86 16.90 21.94
N VAL A 283 -10.73 16.01 21.49
CA VAL A 283 -10.69 15.43 20.15
C VAL A 283 -11.93 15.86 19.39
N LEU A 284 -11.76 16.64 18.33
CA LEU A 284 -12.82 16.94 17.37
C LEU A 284 -12.84 15.85 16.30
N LYS A 285 -13.97 15.15 16.19
CA LYS A 285 -14.27 14.20 15.13
C LYS A 285 -15.26 14.83 14.16
N LEU A 286 -15.00 14.70 12.87
CA LEU A 286 -15.91 15.03 11.79
C LEU A 286 -16.28 13.75 11.05
N THR A 287 -17.53 13.61 10.62
CA THR A 287 -17.98 12.48 9.78
C THR A 287 -18.91 12.98 8.70
N ASP A 288 -18.55 12.68 7.46
CA ASP A 288 -19.30 13.08 6.27
C ASP A 288 -20.40 12.05 5.91
N PRO A 289 -21.30 12.34 4.95
CA PRO A 289 -22.34 11.40 4.52
C PRO A 289 -21.83 10.11 3.87
N LYS A 290 -20.59 10.07 3.39
CA LYS A 290 -19.94 8.86 2.86
C LYS A 290 -19.30 8.03 3.97
N ASN A 291 -19.44 8.46 5.23
CA ASN A 291 -18.84 7.87 6.43
C ASN A 291 -17.30 8.02 6.48
N ASP A 292 -16.74 8.96 5.72
CA ASP A 292 -15.34 9.37 5.87
C ASP A 292 -15.18 10.14 7.18
N ARG A 293 -14.08 9.86 7.91
CA ARG A 293 -13.85 10.37 9.26
C ARG A 293 -12.57 11.20 9.32
N TYR A 294 -12.65 12.34 10.01
CA TYR A 294 -11.50 13.21 10.23
C TYR A 294 -11.40 13.55 11.71
N CYS A 295 -10.22 13.41 12.30
CA CYS A 295 -9.98 13.69 13.71
C CYS A 295 -8.93 14.79 13.87
N LYS A 296 -9.15 15.70 14.82
CA LYS A 296 -8.20 16.74 15.18
C LYS A 296 -8.15 16.97 16.68
N LYS A 297 -6.94 17.12 17.20
CA LYS A 297 -6.69 17.55 18.58
C LYS A 297 -7.02 19.03 18.73
N VAL A 298 -7.79 19.39 19.75
CA VAL A 298 -8.10 20.77 20.14
C VAL A 298 -7.56 21.00 21.55
N MET A 299 -6.76 22.05 21.75
CA MET A 299 -6.25 22.44 23.05
C MET A 299 -6.98 23.69 23.53
N ILE A 300 -7.58 23.64 24.72
CA ILE A 300 -8.25 24.76 25.37
C ILE A 300 -7.36 25.26 26.51
N ARG A 301 -7.16 26.58 26.58
CA ARG A 301 -6.40 27.25 27.64
C ARG A 301 -7.30 27.71 28.77
#